data_AF-A0A7X0XC60-F1
#
_entry.id   AF-A0A7X0XC60-F1
#
_cell.length_a   1.000
_cell.length_b   1.000
_cell.length_c   1.000
_cell.angle_alpha   90.00
_cell.angle_beta   90.00
_cell.angle_gamma   90.00
#
_symmetry.space_group_name_H-M   'P 1'
#
loop_
_entity.id
_entity.type
_entity.pdbx_description
1 polymer ?
#
loop_
_entity_poly.entity_id
_entity_poly.type
_entity_poly.pdbx_seq_one_letter_code
_entity_poly.pdbx_strand_id
1 'polypeptide(L)'
;MSVNMFLESSDEQAVAIQNMCQAHISEMEKVKDAIAQFTAETVLKGQAYDAAKRYFETTYVPLAEGFILIAEALQKAAKKLPEEYRTEVDENSLQEYVLRDQIRHLGDLIEEGNMCLRLLHLCYRILH
;
A
#
# COMPACT_ATOMS: atom_id res chain seq x y z
N MET A 1 -15.54 14.10 11.28
CA MET A 1 -14.30 13.87 10.51
C MET A 1 -14.72 13.40 9.13
N SER A 2 -14.16 13.96 8.06
CA SER A 2 -14.41 13.46 6.70
C SER A 2 -13.35 12.43 6.31
N VAL A 3 -13.74 11.43 5.55
CA VAL A 3 -12.87 10.41 4.98
C VAL A 3 -12.37 10.90 3.61
N ASN A 4 -11.05 10.94 3.44
CA ASN A 4 -10.43 11.28 2.17
C ASN A 4 -9.39 10.21 1.83
N MET A 5 -9.35 9.81 0.56
CA MET A 5 -8.35 8.92 0.00
C MET A 5 -7.75 9.57 -1.25
N PHE A 6 -6.42 9.67 -1.27
CA PHE A 6 -5.65 10.14 -2.42
C PHE A 6 -4.84 8.96 -2.96
N LEU A 7 -5.36 8.32 -4.02
CA LEU A 7 -4.77 7.09 -4.54
C LEU A 7 -3.35 7.29 -5.05
N GLU A 8 -3.08 8.38 -5.77
CA GLU A 8 -1.74 8.71 -6.27
C GLU A 8 -0.72 8.74 -5.14
N SER A 9 -0.98 9.49 -4.06
CA SER A 9 -0.08 9.55 -2.90
C SER A 9 0.06 8.19 -2.20
N SER A 10 -1.01 7.40 -2.13
CA SER A 10 -0.95 6.05 -1.54
C SER A 10 -0.13 5.09 -2.40
N ASP A 11 -0.22 5.18 -3.72
CA ASP A 11 0.57 4.37 -4.64
C ASP A 11 2.04 4.78 -4.59
N GLU A 12 2.34 6.08 -4.56
CA GLU A 12 3.70 6.59 -4.39
C GLU A 12 4.34 6.07 -3.10
N GLN A 13 3.59 6.09 -1.98
CA GLN A 13 4.05 5.51 -0.72
C GLN A 13 4.28 4.01 -0.83
N ALA A 14 3.37 3.27 -1.49
CA ALA A 14 3.53 1.84 -1.69
C ALA A 14 4.77 1.51 -2.53
N VAL A 15 5.05 2.28 -3.58
CA VAL A 15 6.25 2.14 -4.43
C VAL A 15 7.52 2.52 -3.67
N ALA A 16 7.51 3.60 -2.89
CA ALA A 16 8.66 4.01 -2.09
C ALA A 16 9.05 2.91 -1.08
N ILE A 17 8.06 2.33 -0.39
CA ILE A 17 8.29 1.22 0.55
C ILE A 17 8.83 -0.01 -0.20
N GLN A 18 8.30 -0.32 -1.38
CA GLN A 18 8.82 -1.43 -2.19
C GLN A 18 10.29 -1.26 -2.56
N ASN A 19 10.67 -0.08 -3.05
CA ASN A 19 12.04 0.21 -3.43
C ASN A 19 13.00 0.09 -2.23
N MET A 20 12.60 0.63 -1.08
CA MET A 20 13.35 0.51 0.17
C MET A 20 13.51 -0.95 0.60
N CYS A 21 12.43 -1.73 0.60
CA CYS A 21 12.46 -3.14 0.97
C CYS A 21 13.33 -3.96 0.01
N GLN A 22 13.27 -3.68 -1.30
CA GLN A 22 14.08 -4.37 -2.29
C GLN A 22 15.58 -4.08 -2.12
N ALA A 23 15.93 -2.84 -1.76
CA ALA A 23 17.30 -2.48 -1.42
C ALA A 23 17.79 -3.27 -0.20
N HIS A 24 17.00 -3.33 0.88
CA HIS A 24 17.35 -4.08 2.08
C HIS A 24 17.45 -5.59 1.85
N ILE A 25 16.57 -6.18 1.02
CA ILE A 25 16.68 -7.60 0.65
C ILE A 25 18.04 -7.84 -0.05
N SER A 26 18.38 -7.02 -1.04
CA SER A 26 19.66 -7.16 -1.75
C SER A 26 20.88 -6.96 -0.83
N GLU A 27 20.81 -6.05 0.14
CA GLU A 27 21.85 -5.87 1.15
C GLU A 27 21.99 -7.10 2.06
N MET A 28 20.88 -7.67 2.53
CA MET A 28 20.91 -8.88 3.37
C MET A 28 21.40 -10.11 2.61
N GLU A 29 21.07 -10.24 1.32
CA GLU A 29 21.65 -11.27 0.45
C GLU A 29 23.17 -11.12 0.34
N LYS A 30 23.69 -9.91 0.13
CA LYS A 30 25.14 -9.65 0.12
C LYS A 30 25.80 -9.97 1.46
N VAL A 31 25.13 -9.69 2.58
CA VAL A 31 25.62 -10.06 3.92
C VAL A 31 25.73 -11.59 4.05
N LYS A 32 24.71 -12.33 3.60
CA LYS A 32 24.73 -13.79 3.59
C LYS A 32 25.88 -14.32 2.72
N ASP A 33 26.09 -13.76 1.54
CA ASP A 33 27.20 -14.13 0.65
C ASP A 33 28.57 -13.86 1.26
N ALA A 34 28.73 -12.70 1.92
CA ALA A 34 29.96 -12.36 2.63
C ALA A 34 30.24 -13.33 3.78
N ILE A 35 29.22 -13.75 4.52
CA ILE A 35 29.35 -14.77 5.57
C ILE A 35 29.72 -16.12 4.96
N ALA A 36 29.12 -16.50 3.83
CA ALA A 36 29.44 -17.75 3.13
C ALA A 36 30.91 -17.77 2.64
N GLN A 37 31.41 -16.64 2.14
CA GLN A 37 32.83 -16.51 1.75
C GLN A 37 33.75 -16.56 2.98
N PHE A 38 33.41 -15.84 4.05
CA PHE A 38 34.17 -15.84 5.29
C PHE A 38 34.28 -17.23 5.93
N THR A 39 33.20 -18.00 5.90
CA THR A 39 33.14 -19.36 6.47
C THR A 39 33.93 -20.36 5.62
N ALA A 40 33.92 -20.21 4.29
CA ALA A 40 34.67 -21.04 3.36
C ALA A 40 36.20 -20.77 3.35
N GLU A 41 36.65 -19.58 3.76
CA GLU A 41 38.06 -19.21 3.80
C GLU A 41 38.89 -20.15 4.69
N THR A 42 40.10 -20.57 4.28
CA THR A 42 40.89 -21.58 5.02
C THR A 42 42.28 -21.13 5.46
N VAL A 43 42.71 -19.93 5.04
CA VAL A 43 44.04 -19.38 5.36
C VAL A 43 44.18 -19.12 6.86
N LEU A 44 43.19 -18.47 7.47
CA LEU A 44 43.21 -18.11 8.89
C LEU A 44 42.57 -19.23 9.71
N LYS A 45 43.27 -19.67 10.77
CA LYS A 45 42.92 -20.85 11.57
C LYS A 45 43.03 -20.57 13.07
N GLY A 46 42.33 -21.36 13.86
CA GLY A 46 42.37 -21.34 15.32
C GLY A 46 40.99 -21.18 15.93
N GLN A 47 40.88 -21.49 17.23
CA GLN A 47 39.61 -21.56 17.95
C GLN A 47 38.78 -20.27 17.86
N ALA A 48 39.43 -19.10 17.85
CA ALA A 48 38.75 -17.83 17.70
C ALA A 48 38.09 -17.67 16.31
N TYR A 49 38.78 -18.08 15.24
CA TYR A 49 38.23 -18.05 13.88
C TYR A 49 37.09 -19.05 13.72
N ASP A 50 37.25 -20.28 14.22
CA ASP A 50 36.21 -21.30 14.16
C ASP A 50 34.95 -20.88 14.94
N ALA A 51 35.13 -20.25 16.11
CA ALA A 51 34.03 -19.69 16.88
C ALA A 51 33.33 -18.53 16.15
N ALA A 52 34.09 -17.64 15.50
CA ALA A 52 33.53 -16.54 14.72
C ALA A 52 32.70 -17.05 13.54
N LYS A 53 33.22 -18.00 12.76
CA LYS A 53 32.50 -18.64 11.64
C LYS A 53 31.18 -19.24 12.11
N ARG A 54 31.25 -20.07 13.15
CA ARG A 54 30.06 -20.69 13.74
C ARG A 54 29.05 -19.64 14.18
N TYR A 55 29.49 -18.57 14.84
CA TYR A 55 28.60 -17.51 15.31
C TYR A 55 27.88 -16.80 14.15
N PHE A 56 28.58 -16.45 13.07
CA PHE A 56 27.95 -15.82 11.91
C PHE A 56 26.95 -16.76 11.22
N GLU A 57 27.29 -18.05 11.07
CA GLU A 57 26.39 -19.05 10.49
C GLU A 57 25.14 -19.28 11.36
N THR A 58 25.29 -19.43 12.67
CA THR A 58 24.17 -19.81 13.55
C THR A 58 23.34 -18.62 14.01
N THR A 59 23.86 -17.40 13.90
CA THR A 59 23.20 -16.20 14.45
C THR A 59 22.87 -15.18 13.36
N TYR A 60 23.87 -14.76 12.58
CA TYR A 60 23.69 -13.69 11.61
C TYR A 60 22.95 -14.13 10.35
N VAL A 61 23.18 -15.35 9.85
CA VAL A 61 22.44 -15.85 8.67
C VAL A 61 20.94 -15.93 8.96
N PRO A 62 20.46 -16.56 10.06
CA PRO A 62 19.03 -16.54 10.40
C PRO A 62 18.48 -15.13 10.62
N LEU A 63 19.27 -14.22 11.18
CA LEU A 63 18.86 -12.83 11.37
C LEU A 63 18.65 -12.11 10.03
N ALA A 64 19.58 -12.27 9.08
CA ALA A 64 19.46 -11.71 7.73
C ALA A 64 18.23 -12.26 7.00
N GLU A 65 17.94 -13.55 7.15
CA GLU A 65 16.71 -14.17 6.62
C GLU A 65 15.45 -13.59 7.27
N GLY A 66 15.47 -13.36 8.58
CA GLY A 66 14.39 -12.68 9.28
C GLY A 66 14.13 -11.27 8.74
N PHE A 67 15.18 -10.48 8.47
CA PHE A 67 15.05 -9.17 7.85
C PHE A 67 14.46 -9.23 6.43
N ILE A 68 14.88 -10.22 5.62
CA ILE A 68 14.30 -10.45 4.29
C ILE A 68 12.80 -10.73 4.40
N LEU A 69 12.39 -11.63 5.31
CA LEU A 69 10.97 -11.95 5.52
C LEU A 69 10.14 -10.74 5.96
N ILE A 70 10.69 -9.90 6.84
CA ILE A 70 10.04 -8.66 7.27
C ILE A 70 9.89 -7.69 6.09
N ALA A 71 10.94 -7.53 5.27
CA ALA A 71 10.89 -6.66 4.10
C ALA A 71 9.84 -7.16 3.09
N GLU A 72 9.77 -8.45 2.81
CA GLU A 72 8.74 -9.05 1.95
C GLU A 72 7.31 -8.85 2.50
N ALA A 73 7.12 -9.02 3.82
CA ALA A 73 5.84 -8.80 4.47
C ALA A 73 5.43 -7.32 4.38
N LEU A 74 6.37 -6.40 4.57
CA LEU A 74 6.14 -4.96 4.48
C LEU A 74 5.78 -4.54 3.05
N GLN A 75 6.42 -5.11 2.02
CA GLN A 75 6.03 -4.88 0.63
C GLN A 75 4.57 -5.25 0.36
N LYS A 76 4.14 -6.42 0.85
CA LYS A 76 2.74 -6.87 0.73
C LYS A 76 1.79 -5.93 1.46
N ALA A 77 2.13 -5.55 2.69
CA ALA A 77 1.32 -4.64 3.48
C ALA A 77 1.19 -3.25 2.84
N ALA A 78 2.27 -2.73 2.23
CA ALA A 78 2.28 -1.42 1.60
C ALA A 78 1.34 -1.32 0.39
N LYS A 79 1.19 -2.41 -0.38
CA LYS A 79 0.25 -2.48 -1.51
C LYS A 79 -1.20 -2.67 -1.10
N LYS A 80 -1.41 -3.26 0.08
CA LYS A 80 -2.74 -3.70 0.53
C LYS A 80 -3.76 -2.57 0.55
N LEU A 81 -3.42 -1.42 1.14
CA LEU A 81 -4.34 -0.29 1.28
C LEU A 81 -4.86 0.25 -0.07
N PRO A 82 -3.99 0.64 -1.04
CA PRO A 82 -4.47 1.14 -2.33
C PRO A 82 -5.15 0.05 -3.19
N GLU A 83 -4.81 -1.23 -3.03
CA GLU A 83 -5.48 -2.34 -3.72
C GLU A 83 -6.88 -2.62 -3.16
N GLU A 84 -7.01 -2.70 -1.84
CA GLU A 84 -8.30 -2.91 -1.16
C GLU A 84 -9.24 -1.72 -1.40
N TYR A 85 -8.73 -0.49 -1.38
CA TYR A 85 -9.54 0.68 -1.70
C TYR A 85 -10.14 0.59 -3.11
N ARG A 86 -9.35 0.24 -4.12
CA ARG A 86 -9.85 0.09 -5.50
C ARG A 86 -10.88 -1.03 -5.63
N THR A 87 -10.70 -2.10 -4.87
CA THR A 87 -11.59 -3.27 -4.89
C THR A 87 -12.91 -3.01 -4.17
N GLU A 88 -12.87 -2.31 -3.03
CA GLU A 88 -14.00 -2.18 -2.11
C GLU A 88 -14.73 -0.83 -2.20
N VAL A 89 -14.08 0.21 -2.72
CA VAL A 89 -14.60 1.57 -2.70
C VAL A 89 -14.77 2.12 -4.12
N ASP A 90 -13.68 2.48 -4.79
CA ASP A 90 -13.69 3.10 -6.12
C ASP A 90 -12.28 3.06 -6.74
N GLU A 91 -12.18 3.07 -8.06
CA GLU A 91 -10.92 3.27 -8.79
C GLU A 91 -10.40 4.71 -8.69
N ASN A 92 -11.25 5.65 -8.26
CA ASN A 92 -10.95 7.07 -8.14
C ASN A 92 -10.68 7.51 -6.70
N SER A 93 -9.89 8.58 -6.55
CA SER A 93 -9.66 9.22 -5.25
C SER A 93 -10.97 9.79 -4.68
N LEU A 94 -11.21 9.59 -3.38
CA LEU A 94 -12.41 10.05 -2.68
C LEU A 94 -12.11 11.27 -1.83
N GLN A 95 -12.93 12.29 -1.98
CA GLN A 95 -13.06 13.36 -1.00
C GLN A 95 -14.52 13.40 -0.54
N GLU A 96 -14.81 12.88 0.65
CA GLU A 96 -16.19 12.68 1.12
C GLU A 96 -17.03 13.97 1.06
N TYR A 97 -16.42 15.11 1.40
CA TYR A 97 -17.11 16.39 1.33
C TYR A 97 -17.59 16.73 -0.08
N VAL A 98 -16.72 16.53 -1.09
CA VAL A 98 -17.04 16.80 -2.50
C VAL A 98 -18.16 15.87 -2.96
N LEU A 99 -18.07 14.58 -2.62
CA LEU A 99 -19.10 13.59 -2.97
C LEU A 99 -20.46 13.95 -2.34
N ARG A 100 -20.47 14.34 -1.06
CA ARG A 100 -21.70 14.76 -0.37
C ARG A 100 -22.31 16.03 -0.96
N ASP A 101 -21.46 16.97 -1.35
CA ASP A 101 -21.91 18.21 -1.99
C ASP A 101 -22.54 17.95 -3.36
N GLN A 102 -21.92 17.08 -4.16
CA GLN A 102 -22.47 16.61 -5.44
C GLN A 102 -23.81 15.89 -5.27
N ILE A 103 -23.94 15.01 -4.27
CA ILE A 103 -25.21 14.32 -3.97
C ILE A 103 -26.30 15.33 -3.60
N ARG A 104 -25.99 16.32 -2.75
CA ARG A 104 -26.93 17.37 -2.38
C ARG A 104 -27.39 18.15 -3.61
N HIS A 105 -26.45 18.57 -4.45
CA HIS A 105 -26.75 19.33 -5.66
C HIS A 105 -27.63 18.55 -6.65
N LEU A 106 -27.35 17.26 -6.85
CA LEU A 106 -28.21 16.38 -7.66
C LEU A 106 -29.61 16.23 -7.05
N GLY A 107 -29.72 16.16 -5.72
CA GLY A 107 -31.01 16.15 -5.02
C GLY A 107 -31.83 17.41 -5.28
N ASP A 108 -31.20 18.58 -5.20
CA ASP A 108 -31.86 19.87 -5.48
C ASP A 108 -32.39 19.92 -6.93
N LEU A 109 -31.59 19.46 -7.90
CA LEU A 109 -32.00 19.40 -9.32
C LEU A 109 -33.18 18.45 -9.57
N ILE A 110 -33.24 17.31 -8.86
CA ILE A 110 -34.35 16.37 -8.97
C ILE A 110 -35.65 17.01 -8.45
N GLU A 111 -35.59 17.73 -7.32
CA GLU A 111 -36.75 18.43 -6.77
C GLU A 111 -37.25 19.54 -7.69
N GLU A 112 -36.35 20.32 -8.29
CA GLU A 112 -36.69 21.33 -9.30
C GLU A 112 -37.36 20.70 -10.54
N GLY A 113 -36.83 19.58 -11.04
CA GLY A 113 -37.43 18.84 -12.14
C GLY A 113 -38.82 18.31 -11.81
N ASN A 114 -39.00 17.75 -10.61
CA ASN A 114 -40.29 17.26 -10.13
C ASN A 114 -41.33 18.38 -9.99
N MET A 115 -40.93 19.57 -9.54
CA MET A 115 -41.78 20.76 -9.51
C MET A 115 -42.25 21.15 -10.92
N CYS A 116 -41.36 21.17 -11.90
CA CYS A 116 -41.70 21.47 -13.29
C CYS A 116 -42.69 20.44 -13.88
N LEU A 117 -42.46 19.14 -13.64
CA LEU A 117 -43.37 18.06 -14.05
C LEU A 117 -44.77 18.22 -13.45
N ARG A 118 -44.88 18.56 -12.15
CA ARG A 118 -46.18 18.82 -11.50
C ARG A 118 -46.90 20.00 -12.14
N LEU A 119 -46.18 21.08 -12.45
CA LEU A 119 -46.76 22.24 -13.13
C LEU A 119 -47.27 21.88 -14.52
N LEU A 120 -46.50 21.14 -15.32
CA LEU A 120 -46.94 20.66 -16.62
C LEU A 120 -48.21 19.80 -16.54
N HIS A 121 -48.29 18.91 -15.55
CA HIS A 121 -49.46 18.06 -15.36
C HIS A 121 -50.69 18.88 -14.91
N LEU A 122 -50.51 19.92 -14.08
CA LEU A 122 -51.57 20.87 -13.74
C LEU A 122 -52.07 21.62 -14.98
N CYS A 123 -51.16 22.14 -15.79
CA CYS A 123 -51.50 22.83 -17.04
C CYS A 123 -52.28 21.93 -18.00
N TYR A 124 -51.87 20.66 -18.15
CA TYR A 124 -52.58 19.68 -18.97
C TYR A 124 -54.01 19.42 -18.47
N ARG A 125 -54.21 19.31 -17.16
CA ARG A 125 -55.55 19.15 -16.54
C ARG A 125 -56.43 20.40 -16.60
N ILE A 126 -55.87 21.59 -16.78
CA ILE A 126 -56.65 22.82 -16.95
C ILE A 126 -57.07 22.99 -18.40
N LEU A 127 -56.27 22.50 -19.35
CA LEU A 127 -56.55 22.59 -20.79
C LEU A 127 -57.51 21.52 -21.33
N HIS A 128 -57.73 20.43 -20.60
CA HIS A 128 -58.62 19.32 -20.97
C HIS A 128 -59.67 19.06 -19.89
#